data_AF-A0A6C0BWB0-F1
#
_entry.id   AF-A0A6C0BWB0-F1
#
_cell.length_a   1.000
_cell.length_b   1.000
_cell.length_c   1.000
_cell.angle_alpha   90.00
_cell.angle_beta   90.00
_cell.angle_gamma   90.00
#
_symmetry.space_group_name_H-M   'P 1'
#
loop_
_entity.id
_entity.type
_entity.pdbx_description
1 polymer ?
#
loop_
_entity_poly.entity_id
_entity_poly.type
_entity_poly.pdbx_seq_one_letter_code
_entity_poly.pdbx_strand_id
1 'polypeptide(L)'
;MPKRHNKSADGKYHIGSNVYDMLIGSRAQVHHGTAYKTSGGLTKSDLVKNKNGRIVSRKVQETAKKQKRLEKAGWTAKKGKFGAVRISAGKSPKKKKSPKKKKSPKRKKSSKSR
;
A
#
# COMPACT_ATOMS: atom_id res chain seq x y z
N MET A 1 -3.60 -26.00 3.00
CA MET A 1 -4.59 -25.53 4.00
C MET A 1 -3.88 -24.67 5.05
N PRO A 2 -4.46 -23.56 5.53
CA PRO A 2 -3.85 -22.76 6.59
C PRO A 2 -3.77 -23.56 7.90
N LYS A 3 -2.62 -23.49 8.59
CA LYS A 3 -2.44 -24.15 9.88
C LYS A 3 -3.42 -23.58 10.91
N ARG A 4 -4.33 -24.44 11.39
CA ARG A 4 -5.31 -24.10 12.43
C ARG A 4 -4.58 -24.02 13.78
N HIS A 5 -4.86 -22.96 14.53
CA HIS A 5 -4.36 -22.80 15.89
C HIS A 5 -5.56 -23.00 16.82
N ASN A 6 -5.50 -24.02 17.67
CA ASN A 6 -6.54 -24.33 18.64
C ASN A 6 -6.14 -23.80 20.01
N LYS A 7 -7.12 -23.64 20.92
CA LYS A 7 -6.87 -23.29 22.31
C LYS A 7 -6.27 -24.48 23.05
N SER A 8 -5.38 -24.20 24.01
CA SER A 8 -4.91 -25.19 25.00
C SER A 8 -5.99 -25.45 26.05
N ALA A 9 -5.73 -26.39 26.97
CA ALA A 9 -6.58 -26.66 28.13
C ALA A 9 -6.83 -25.39 28.98
N ASP A 10 -5.88 -24.47 29.02
CA ASP A 10 -5.95 -23.20 29.76
C ASP A 10 -6.85 -22.14 29.09
N GLY A 11 -7.46 -22.47 27.94
CA GLY A 11 -8.31 -21.56 27.17
C GLY A 11 -7.56 -20.49 26.37
N LYS A 12 -6.21 -20.47 26.44
CA LYS A 12 -5.33 -19.54 25.73
C LYS A 12 -4.67 -20.17 24.49
N TYR A 13 -4.16 -19.32 23.60
CA TYR A 13 -3.42 -19.71 22.41
C TYR A 13 -1.91 -19.64 22.68
N HIS A 14 -1.23 -20.77 22.54
CA HIS A 14 0.22 -20.86 22.65
C HIS A 14 0.84 -20.92 21.25
N ILE A 15 1.61 -19.90 20.88
CA ILE A 15 2.19 -19.78 19.54
C ILE A 15 3.68 -19.47 19.67
N GLY A 16 4.50 -20.49 19.43
CA GLY A 16 5.91 -20.45 19.78
C GLY A 16 6.06 -20.31 21.30
N SER A 17 6.81 -19.31 21.74
CA SER A 17 7.02 -18.99 23.16
C SER A 17 6.01 -17.99 23.74
N ASN A 18 5.06 -17.48 22.94
CA ASN A 18 4.13 -16.44 23.38
C ASN A 18 2.74 -17.00 23.62
N VAL A 19 2.05 -16.43 24.61
CA VAL A 19 0.67 -16.77 24.98
C VAL A 19 -0.26 -15.61 24.63
N TYR A 20 -1.40 -15.92 24.02
CA TYR A 20 -2.40 -14.95 23.60
C TYR A 20 -3.79 -15.37 24.07
N ASP A 21 -4.60 -14.40 24.49
CA ASP A 21 -6.00 -14.67 24.88
C ASP A 21 -6.89 -14.95 23.67
N MET A 22 -6.56 -14.33 22.54
CA MET A 22 -7.31 -14.48 21.29
C MET A 22 -6.38 -14.68 20.08
N LEU A 23 -6.85 -15.46 19.11
CA LEU A 23 -6.08 -15.69 17.89
C LEU A 23 -6.16 -14.49 16.94
N ILE A 24 -7.36 -13.94 16.77
CA ILE A 24 -7.65 -12.84 15.85
C ILE A 24 -8.17 -11.66 16.67
N GLY A 25 -7.56 -10.49 16.50
CA GLY A 25 -7.98 -9.28 17.18
C GLY A 25 -7.76 -8.01 16.35
N SER A 26 -8.04 -6.86 16.96
CA SER A 26 -7.76 -5.55 16.39
C SER A 26 -6.25 -5.29 16.31
N ARG A 27 -5.84 -4.33 15.47
CA ARG A 27 -4.42 -3.91 15.39
C ARG A 27 -3.86 -3.47 16.75
N ALA A 28 -4.69 -2.84 17.58
CA ALA A 28 -4.30 -2.45 18.93
C ALA A 28 -4.04 -3.68 19.81
N GLN A 29 -4.98 -4.62 19.85
CA GLN A 29 -4.84 -5.85 20.64
C GLN A 29 -3.60 -6.66 20.23
N VAL A 30 -3.30 -6.74 18.93
CA VAL A 30 -2.09 -7.42 18.44
C VAL A 30 -0.82 -6.69 18.86
N HIS A 31 -0.80 -5.36 18.76
CA HIS A 31 0.34 -4.56 19.17
C HIS A 31 0.60 -4.63 20.68
N HIS A 32 -0.46 -4.69 21.50
CA HIS A 32 -0.37 -4.85 22.95
C HIS A 32 -0.05 -6.28 23.39
N GLY A 33 -0.27 -7.29 22.54
CA GLY A 33 0.05 -8.69 22.83
C GLY A 33 -1.12 -9.53 23.34
N THR A 34 -2.34 -8.99 23.36
CA THR A 34 -3.55 -9.75 23.69
C THR A 34 -3.93 -10.74 22.59
N ALA A 35 -3.68 -10.35 21.33
CA ALA A 35 -4.04 -11.12 20.14
C ALA A 35 -2.80 -11.51 19.33
N TYR A 36 -2.81 -12.70 18.72
CA TYR A 36 -1.69 -13.13 17.87
C TYR A 36 -1.60 -12.36 16.55
N LYS A 37 -2.73 -12.28 15.83
CA LYS A 37 -2.79 -11.67 14.49
C LYS A 37 -4.07 -10.88 14.27
N THR A 38 -4.05 -10.04 13.25
CA THR A 38 -5.26 -9.37 12.76
C THR A 38 -6.07 -10.27 11.82
N SER A 39 -7.29 -9.87 11.48
CA SER A 39 -8.10 -10.58 10.47
C SER A 39 -7.39 -10.72 9.12
N GLY A 40 -6.55 -9.74 8.76
CA GLY A 40 -5.71 -9.75 7.57
C GLY A 40 -4.35 -10.46 7.73
N GLY A 41 -4.13 -11.18 8.84
CA GLY A 41 -2.92 -11.96 9.06
C GLY A 41 -1.68 -11.19 9.52
N LEU A 42 -1.79 -9.88 9.79
CA LEU A 42 -0.67 -9.09 10.32
C LEU A 42 -0.38 -9.46 11.77
N THR A 43 0.89 -9.69 12.08
CA THR A 43 1.40 -9.96 13.42
C THR A 43 1.97 -8.70 14.07
N LYS A 44 2.41 -8.79 15.32
CA LYS A 44 2.97 -7.65 16.07
C LYS A 44 4.20 -7.03 15.38
N SER A 45 5.06 -7.83 14.75
CA SER A 45 6.24 -7.34 14.01
C SER A 45 5.86 -6.51 12.78
N ASP A 46 4.73 -6.81 12.15
CA ASP A 46 4.23 -6.11 10.97
C ASP A 46 3.56 -4.76 11.30
N LEU A 47 3.32 -4.49 12.58
CA LEU A 47 2.62 -3.30 13.06
C LEU A 47 3.58 -2.29 13.70
N VAL A 48 3.26 -1.02 13.54
CA VAL A 48 4.05 0.09 14.08
C VAL A 48 3.13 1.25 14.46
N LYS A 49 3.40 1.87 15.60
CA LYS A 49 2.71 3.10 16.02
C LYS A 49 3.31 4.29 15.27
N ASN A 50 2.48 5.02 14.52
CA ASN A 50 2.92 6.23 13.84
C ASN A 50 2.94 7.43 14.81
N LYS A 51 3.50 8.55 14.36
CA LYS A 51 3.57 9.81 15.13
C LYS A 51 2.20 10.36 15.56
N ASN A 52 1.13 9.96 14.88
CA ASN A 52 -0.25 10.34 15.21
C ASN A 52 -0.92 9.35 16.16
N GLY A 53 -0.16 8.42 16.76
CA GLY A 53 -0.65 7.42 17.71
C GLY A 53 -1.39 6.24 17.09
N ARG A 54 -1.58 6.20 15.76
CA ARG A 54 -2.28 5.12 15.06
C ARG A 54 -1.34 3.94 14.82
N ILE A 55 -1.84 2.74 15.03
CA ILE A 55 -1.13 1.50 14.73
C ILE A 55 -1.40 1.12 13.27
N VAL A 56 -0.39 1.25 12.43
CA VAL A 56 -0.43 0.98 10.98
C VAL A 56 0.49 -0.18 10.65
N SER A 57 0.37 -0.73 9.43
CA SER A 57 1.35 -1.71 8.98
C SER A 57 2.67 -1.03 8.59
N ARG A 58 3.79 -1.70 8.90
CA ARG A 58 5.14 -1.27 8.55
C ARG A 58 5.27 -1.03 7.04
N LYS A 59 4.72 -1.94 6.22
CA LYS A 59 4.70 -1.83 4.76
C LYS A 59 4.06 -0.53 4.26
N VAL A 60 2.94 -0.11 4.85
CA VAL A 60 2.26 1.14 4.47
C VAL A 60 3.10 2.35 4.89
N GLN A 61 3.69 2.33 6.09
CA GLN A 61 4.56 3.39 6.56
C GLN A 61 5.79 3.57 5.63
N GLU A 62 6.46 2.49 5.27
CA GLU A 62 7.61 2.50 4.36
C GLU A 62 7.22 2.96 2.95
N THR A 63 6.11 2.47 2.43
CA THR A 63 5.61 2.84 1.10
C THR A 63 5.26 4.32 1.05
N ALA A 64 4.62 4.87 2.09
CA ALA A 64 4.32 6.29 2.18
C ALA A 64 5.60 7.15 2.16
N LYS A 65 6.63 6.75 2.92
CA LYS A 65 7.95 7.42 2.94
C LYS A 65 8.67 7.38 1.59
N LYS A 66 8.54 6.28 0.84
CA LYS A 66 9.17 6.10 -0.49
C LYS A 66 8.41 6.82 -1.61
N GLN A 67 7.08 6.84 -1.56
CA GLN A 67 6.28 7.34 -2.66
C GLN A 67 6.30 8.86 -2.78
N LYS A 68 6.27 9.61 -1.67
CA LYS A 68 6.31 11.09 -1.65
C LYS A 68 5.43 11.73 -2.75
N ARG A 69 4.18 11.27 -2.86
CA ARG A 69 3.31 11.56 -4.02
C ARG A 69 3.10 13.04 -4.28
N LEU A 70 2.92 13.85 -3.22
CA LEU A 70 2.72 15.30 -3.33
C LEU A 70 3.96 15.97 -3.91
N GLU A 71 5.13 15.70 -3.35
CA GLU A 71 6.41 16.25 -3.83
C GLU A 71 6.67 15.84 -5.29
N LYS A 72 6.48 14.55 -5.63
CA LYS A 72 6.63 14.07 -7.01
C LYS A 72 5.62 14.65 -7.98
N ALA A 73 4.43 15.02 -7.50
CA ALA A 73 3.42 15.73 -8.28
C ALA A 73 3.69 17.25 -8.36
N GLY A 74 4.78 17.74 -7.76
CA GLY A 74 5.17 19.15 -7.79
C GLY A 74 4.45 20.01 -6.76
N TRP A 75 3.87 19.42 -5.71
CA TRP A 75 3.14 20.11 -4.65
C TRP A 75 3.83 19.96 -3.30
N THR A 76 3.87 21.05 -2.53
CA THR A 76 4.39 21.10 -1.16
C THR A 76 3.54 22.00 -0.28
N ALA A 77 3.82 22.04 1.02
CA ALA A 77 3.26 23.01 1.95
C ALA A 77 4.39 23.94 2.42
N LYS A 78 4.14 25.26 2.41
CA LYS A 78 5.08 26.26 2.94
C LYS A 78 4.51 26.85 4.23
N LYS A 79 5.30 26.85 5.31
CA LYS A 79 4.92 27.47 6.59
C LYS A 79 4.48 28.93 6.35
N GLY A 80 3.32 29.31 6.90
CA GLY A 80 2.75 30.65 6.74
C GLY A 80 1.95 30.89 5.45
N LYS A 81 1.86 29.91 4.53
CA LYS A 81 0.97 29.97 3.36
C LYS A 81 -0.11 28.90 3.48
N PHE A 82 -1.37 29.31 3.41
CA PHE A 82 -2.51 28.41 3.44
C PHE A 82 -2.65 27.67 2.09
N GLY A 83 -2.92 26.36 2.14
CA GLY A 83 -3.12 25.52 0.95
C GLY A 83 -1.86 24.89 0.35
N ALA A 84 -2.04 24.21 -0.79
CA ALA A 84 -0.97 23.53 -1.52
C ALA A 84 -0.17 24.52 -2.39
N VAL A 85 1.14 24.56 -2.20
CA VAL A 85 2.07 25.42 -2.93
C VAL A 85 2.76 24.59 -4.01
N ARG A 86 2.77 25.06 -5.26
CA ARG A 86 3.57 24.41 -6.31
C ARG A 86 5.05 24.65 -6.10
N ILE A 87 5.85 23.60 -6.19
CA ILE A 87 7.31 23.68 -6.21
C ILE A 87 7.70 24.16 -7.61
N SER A 88 8.07 25.43 -7.77
CA SER A 88 8.52 25.98 -9.05
C SER A 88 9.95 25.53 -9.36
N ALA A 89 10.10 24.44 -10.11
CA ALA A 89 11.18 24.16 -11.07
C ALA A 89 11.09 22.70 -11.53
N GLY A 90 10.50 22.46 -12.69
CA GLY A 90 10.42 21.14 -13.28
C GLY A 90 9.43 21.15 -14.42
N LYS A 91 9.94 21.53 -15.61
CA LYS A 91 9.31 21.44 -16.94
C LYS A 91 8.02 20.60 -16.90
N SER A 92 6.89 21.22 -17.23
CA SER A 92 5.70 20.49 -17.65
C SER A 92 6.15 19.31 -18.49
N PRO A 93 5.73 18.05 -18.19
CA PRO A 93 6.21 16.90 -18.93
C PRO A 93 5.93 17.21 -20.39
N LYS A 94 7.00 17.43 -21.19
CA LYS A 94 6.88 17.65 -22.63
C LYS A 94 5.98 16.52 -23.08
N LYS A 95 4.75 16.83 -23.54
CA LYS A 95 3.89 15.85 -24.20
C LYS A 95 4.80 15.19 -25.23
N LYS A 96 5.25 13.96 -24.99
CA LYS A 96 5.91 13.19 -26.03
C LYS A 96 4.82 13.06 -27.08
N LYS A 97 4.92 13.84 -28.16
CA LYS A 97 4.02 13.69 -29.31
C LYS A 97 4.11 12.21 -29.65
N SER A 98 3.03 11.47 -29.42
CA SER A 98 2.91 10.10 -29.86
C SER A 98 3.30 10.07 -31.34
N PRO A 99 4.25 9.21 -31.78
CA PRO A 99 4.59 9.14 -33.18
C PRO A 99 3.29 8.92 -33.96
N LYS A 100 3.01 9.81 -34.93
CA LYS A 100 1.85 9.67 -35.82
C LYS A 100 1.94 8.26 -36.43
N LYS A 101 1.03 7.37 -36.07
CA LYS A 101 0.87 6.08 -36.77
C LYS A 101 0.74 6.40 -38.26
N LYS A 102 1.73 6.04 -39.07
CA LYS A 102 1.57 6.02 -40.53
C LYS A 102 0.40 5.07 -40.80
N LYS A 103 -0.68 5.57 -41.38
CA LYS A 103 -1.80 4.73 -41.82
C LYS A 103 -1.21 3.71 -42.81
N SER A 104 -1.29 2.42 -42.49
CA SER A 104 -0.96 1.36 -43.43
C SER A 104 -1.86 1.48 -44.66
N PRO A 105 -1.33 1.35 -45.90
CA PRO A 105 -2.16 1.37 -47.09
C PRO A 105 -3.15 0.20 -47.01
N LYS A 106 -4.44 0.49 -47.19
CA LYS A 106 -5.49 -0.54 -47.27
C LYS A 106 -5.13 -1.47 -48.43
N ARG A 107 -4.89 -2.75 -48.14
CA ARG A 107 -4.83 -3.81 -49.17
C ARG A 107 -6.12 -3.73 -50.00
N LYS A 108 -6.01 -3.43 -51.29
CA LYS A 108 -7.10 -3.65 -52.24
C LYS A 108 -7.39 -5.16 -52.22
N LYS A 109 -8.62 -5.54 -51.87
CA LYS A 109 -9.10 -6.92 -52.06
C LYS A 109 -9.03 -7.18 -53.56
N SER A 110 -8.20 -8.12 -53.99
CA SER A 110 -8.31 -8.66 -55.34
C SER A 110 -9.64 -9.37 -55.44
N SER A 111 -10.51 -8.86 -56.30
CA SER A 111 -11.70 -9.57 -56.76
C SER A 111 -11.23 -10.85 -57.45
N LYS A 112 -11.55 -11.99 -56.86
CA LYS A 112 -11.39 -13.29 -57.53
C LYS A 112 -12.42 -13.32 -58.67
N SER A 113 -11.95 -13.14 -59.90
CA SER A 113 -12.77 -13.31 -61.10
C SER A 113 -12.62 -14.74 -61.61
N ARG A 114 -13.76 -15.44 -61.65
CA ARG A 114 -14.12 -16.62 -62.45
C ARG A 114 -13.23 -17.85 -62.32
#